data_AF-A0A958XHH9-F1
#
_entry.id   AF-A0A958XHH9-F1
#
_cell.length_a   1.000
_cell.length_b   1.000
_cell.length_c   1.000
_cell.angle_alpha   90.00
_cell.angle_beta   90.00
_cell.angle_gamma   90.00
#
_symmetry.space_group_name_H-M   'P 1'
#
loop_
_entity.id
_entity.type
_entity.pdbx_description
1 polymer ?
#
loop_
_entity_poly.entity_id
_entity_poly.type
_entity_poly.pdbx_seq_one_letter_code
_entity_poly.pdbx_strand_id
1 'polypeptide(L)'
;MDSNSLKSNFIFALHFFITALAWVAPFLFSWQILVPVYVVVLVQFAVFGRCLMNEGHNMEEADDATFYSHLFEKMGFQPNRTRLKFYVRKVFYPVLSVVALIWQLGLGNAPLLF
;
A
#
# COMPACT_ATOMS: atom_id res chain seq x y z
N MET A 1 5.02 8.29 28.35
CA MET A 1 4.89 7.79 26.96
C MET A 1 6.18 8.12 26.24
N ASP A 2 6.99 7.12 25.92
CA ASP A 2 8.30 7.33 25.32
C ASP A 2 8.17 7.90 23.90
N SER A 3 9.03 8.85 23.52
CA SER A 3 9.01 9.49 22.20
C SER A 3 9.12 8.49 21.04
N ASN A 4 9.79 7.35 21.28
CA ASN A 4 9.89 6.24 20.34
C ASN A 4 8.55 5.54 20.06
N SER A 5 7.67 5.44 21.07
CA SER A 5 6.34 4.86 20.90
C SER A 5 5.43 5.75 20.05
N LEU A 6 5.52 7.07 20.22
CA LEU A 6 4.75 8.05 19.45
C LEU A 6 5.15 8.06 17.96
N LYS A 7 6.47 8.01 17.67
CA LYS A 7 6.98 7.93 16.29
C LYS A 7 6.49 6.67 15.57
N SER A 8 6.62 5.51 16.21
CA SER A 8 6.13 4.25 15.63
C SER A 8 4.62 4.31 15.38
N ASN A 9 3.82 4.74 16.34
CA ASN A 9 2.36 4.85 16.15
C ASN A 9 1.99 5.82 15.02
N PHE A 10 2.70 6.94 14.89
CA PHE A 10 2.49 7.89 13.82
C PHE A 10 2.81 7.30 12.43
N ILE A 11 3.96 6.62 12.28
CA ILE A 11 4.34 5.99 11.01
C ILE A 11 3.35 4.88 10.64
N PHE A 12 2.86 4.10 11.62
CA PHE A 12 1.83 3.08 11.39
C PHE A 12 0.53 3.73 10.89
N ALA A 13 0.07 4.81 11.54
CA ALA A 13 -1.13 5.53 11.16
C ALA A 13 -1.00 6.18 9.77
N LEU A 14 0.18 6.73 9.47
CA LEU A 14 0.47 7.28 8.14
C LEU A 14 0.45 6.19 7.07
N HIS A 15 1.08 5.04 7.33
CA HIS A 15 1.07 3.90 6.41
C HIS A 15 -0.35 3.39 6.19
N PHE A 16 -1.13 3.25 7.27
CA PHE A 16 -2.55 2.91 7.20
C PHE A 16 -3.31 3.89 6.31
N PHE A 17 -3.14 5.19 6.55
CA PHE A 17 -3.83 6.23 5.80
C PHE A 17 -3.48 6.20 4.31
N ILE A 18 -2.20 6.11 3.96
CA ILE A 18 -1.76 6.07 2.56
C ILE A 18 -2.23 4.78 1.86
N THR A 19 -2.19 3.63 2.55
CA THR A 19 -2.69 2.37 1.97
C THR A 19 -4.19 2.37 1.80
N ALA A 20 -4.95 2.93 2.75
CA ALA A 20 -6.39 3.13 2.61
C ALA A 20 -6.72 4.10 1.48
N LEU A 21 -5.96 5.20 1.37
CA LEU A 21 -6.10 6.17 0.27
C LEU A 21 -5.85 5.51 -1.08
N ALA A 22 -4.88 4.59 -1.19
CA ALA A 22 -4.59 3.89 -2.43
C ALA A 22 -5.80 3.11 -3.00
N TRP A 23 -6.71 2.62 -2.14
CA TRP A 23 -7.93 1.92 -2.59
C TRP A 23 -8.95 2.86 -3.25
N VAL A 24 -9.04 4.11 -2.79
CA VAL A 24 -9.99 5.10 -3.30
C VAL A 24 -9.36 6.03 -4.34
N ALA A 25 -8.03 6.04 -4.43
CA ALA A 25 -7.25 6.85 -5.34
C ALA A 25 -7.71 6.77 -6.81
N PRO A 26 -8.04 5.59 -7.40
CA PRO A 26 -8.54 5.48 -8.78
C PRO A 26 -9.74 6.38 -9.15
N PHE A 27 -10.52 6.79 -8.16
CA PHE A 27 -11.69 7.66 -8.32
C PHE A 27 -11.37 9.14 -8.04
N LEU A 28 -10.29 9.40 -7.30
CA LEU A 28 -9.91 10.75 -6.87
C LEU A 28 -8.94 11.41 -7.84
N PHE A 29 -7.96 10.66 -8.35
CA PHE A 29 -6.87 11.20 -9.15
C PHE A 29 -6.84 10.61 -10.56
N SER A 30 -6.29 11.34 -11.51
CA SER A 30 -6.15 10.98 -12.91
C SER A 30 -5.20 9.81 -13.09
N TRP A 31 -5.55 8.90 -14.01
CA TRP A 31 -4.74 7.72 -14.31
C TRP A 31 -3.31 8.09 -14.74
N GLN A 32 -3.13 9.25 -15.38
CA GLN A 32 -1.83 9.79 -15.78
C GLN A 32 -0.89 10.03 -14.60
N ILE A 33 -1.43 10.35 -13.41
CA ILE A 33 -0.65 10.51 -12.19
C ILE A 33 -0.58 9.19 -11.43
N LEU A 34 -1.70 8.49 -11.29
CA LEU A 34 -1.79 7.29 -10.47
C LEU A 34 -0.95 6.14 -10.99
N VAL A 35 -0.99 5.87 -12.29
CA VAL A 35 -0.27 4.73 -12.88
C VAL A 35 1.25 4.90 -12.66
N PRO A 36 1.87 6.05 -12.94
CA PRO A 36 3.27 6.28 -12.58
C PRO A 36 3.58 6.11 -11.09
N VAL A 37 2.73 6.64 -10.21
CA VAL A 37 2.92 6.48 -8.75
C VAL A 37 2.91 5.01 -8.34
N TYR A 38 1.96 4.22 -8.86
CA TYR A 38 1.89 2.78 -8.60
C TYR A 38 3.11 2.03 -9.18
N VAL A 39 3.59 2.43 -10.35
CA VAL A 39 4.83 1.89 -10.94
C VAL A 39 6.03 2.19 -10.04
N VAL A 40 6.16 3.40 -9.51
CA VAL A 40 7.23 3.77 -8.58
C VAL A 40 7.19 2.88 -7.33
N VAL A 41 6.00 2.62 -6.78
CA VAL A 41 5.84 1.72 -5.62
C VAL A 41 6.23 0.28 -5.96
N LEU A 42 5.88 -0.22 -7.15
CA LEU A 42 6.30 -1.54 -7.61
C LEU A 42 7.82 -1.63 -7.79
N VAL A 43 8.43 -0.59 -8.36
CA VAL A 43 9.89 -0.49 -8.49
C VAL A 43 10.55 -0.47 -7.11
N GLN A 44 9.99 0.25 -6.14
CA GLN A 44 10.46 0.23 -4.75
C GLN A 44 10.48 -1.20 -4.19
N PHE A 45 9.41 -1.97 -4.38
CA PHE A 45 9.39 -3.37 -3.94
C PHE A 45 10.36 -4.26 -4.70
N ALA A 46 10.61 -3.99 -5.99
CA ALA A 46 11.57 -4.75 -6.79
C ALA A 46 13.03 -4.46 -6.39
N VAL A 47 13.36 -3.20 -6.08
CA VAL A 47 14.73 -2.76 -5.74
C VAL A 47 15.07 -3.02 -4.27
N PHE A 48 14.20 -2.61 -3.36
CA PHE A 48 14.47 -2.70 -1.92
C PHE A 48 13.96 -3.99 -1.29
N GLY A 49 13.08 -4.73 -1.99
CA GLY A 49 12.47 -5.92 -1.43
C GLY A 49 11.59 -5.63 -0.21
N ARG A 50 11.22 -4.37 0.05
CA ARG A 50 10.42 -3.92 1.20
C ARG A 50 9.71 -2.61 0.93
N CYS A 51 8.76 -2.26 1.81
CA CYS A 51 8.20 -0.91 1.83
C CYS A 51 9.16 0.00 2.59
N LEU A 52 9.57 1.14 2.03
CA LEU A 52 10.48 2.07 2.72
C LEU A 52 9.89 2.57 4.05
N MET A 53 8.56 2.72 4.13
CA MET A 53 7.88 3.10 5.38
C MET A 53 7.90 1.99 6.45
N ASN A 54 8.24 0.75 6.10
CA ASN A 54 8.40 -0.32 7.11
C ASN A 54 9.71 -0.19 7.90
N GLU A 55 10.77 0.42 7.34
CA GLU A 55 12.03 0.63 8.06
C GLU A 55 11.89 1.56 9.28
N GLY A 56 10.89 2.46 9.26
CA GLY A 56 10.59 3.35 10.39
C GLY A 56 10.04 2.63 11.62
N HIS A 57 9.75 1.33 11.48
CA HIS A 57 9.44 0.45 12.58
C HIS A 57 10.59 -0.56 12.69
N ASN A 58 11.08 -0.82 13.90
CA ASN A 58 11.91 -2.00 14.18
C ASN A 58 11.09 -3.31 14.07
N MET A 59 10.17 -3.39 13.09
CA MET A 59 9.56 -4.63 12.67
C MET A 59 10.61 -5.35 11.83
N GLU A 60 11.45 -6.15 12.47
CA GLU A 60 12.30 -7.10 11.76
C GLU A 60 11.42 -7.83 10.75
N GLU A 61 11.81 -7.82 9.46
CA GLU A 61 11.16 -8.62 8.42
C GLU A 61 11.49 -10.12 8.61
N ALA A 62 11.49 -10.59 9.87
CA ALA A 62 11.46 -11.99 10.18
C ALA A 62 10.11 -12.53 9.68
N ASP A 63 10.17 -13.50 8.77
CA ASP A 63 9.04 -14.37 8.42
C ASP A 63 7.93 -13.74 7.56
N ASP A 64 8.30 -13.10 6.44
CA ASP A 64 7.38 -12.60 5.40
C ASP A 64 6.32 -11.57 5.87
N ALA A 65 6.51 -10.97 7.04
CA ALA A 65 5.60 -9.99 7.58
C ALA A 65 5.49 -8.74 6.69
N THR A 66 4.26 -8.25 6.52
CA THR A 66 3.93 -7.01 5.81
C THR A 66 3.05 -6.14 6.68
N PHE A 67 2.87 -4.87 6.30
CA PHE A 67 1.94 -3.98 7.00
C PHE A 67 0.54 -4.60 7.11
N TYR A 68 0.06 -5.23 6.03
CA TYR A 68 -1.23 -5.92 6.02
C TYR A 68 -1.26 -7.14 6.94
N SER A 69 -0.17 -7.92 7.07
CA SER A 69 -0.17 -9.05 8.01
C SER A 69 -0.27 -8.55 9.45
N HIS A 70 0.47 -7.50 9.81
CA HIS A 70 0.37 -6.89 11.13
C HIS A 70 -1.02 -6.30 11.41
N LEU A 71 -1.66 -5.69 10.39
CA LEU A 71 -3.02 -5.16 10.52
C LEU A 71 -4.02 -6.30 10.76
N PHE A 72 -3.96 -7.38 9.98
CA PHE A 72 -4.84 -8.54 10.14
C PHE A 72 -4.61 -9.27 11.47
N GLU A 73 -3.36 -9.44 11.89
CA GLU A 73 -3.01 -10.03 13.19
C GLU A 73 -3.53 -9.20 14.36
N LYS A 74 -3.42 -7.87 14.30
CA LYS A 74 -4.02 -6.97 15.30
C LYS A 74 -5.55 -7.09 15.38
N MET A 75 -6.20 -7.47 14.28
CA MET A 75 -7.65 -7.72 14.23
C MET A 75 -8.03 -9.16 14.63
N GLY A 76 -7.06 -10.00 15.01
CA GLY A 76 -7.29 -11.38 15.44
C GLY A 76 -7.29 -12.43 14.31
N PHE A 77 -6.89 -12.05 13.09
CA PHE A 77 -6.76 -12.98 11.97
C PHE A 77 -5.33 -13.53 11.85
N GLN A 78 -5.19 -14.73 11.28
CA GLN A 78 -3.89 -15.34 10.97
C GLN A 78 -3.73 -15.46 9.45
N PRO A 79 -3.35 -14.38 8.74
CA PRO A 79 -3.18 -14.43 7.30
C PRO A 79 -1.97 -15.27 6.91
N ASN A 80 -2.04 -15.94 5.75
CA ASN A 80 -0.86 -16.53 5.15
C ASN A 80 0.06 -15.40 4.65
N ARG A 81 1.12 -15.11 5.42
CA ARG A 81 2.05 -13.99 5.20
C ARG A 81 2.69 -14.03 3.81
N THR A 82 3.15 -15.19 3.35
CA THR A 82 3.77 -15.35 2.02
C THR A 82 2.82 -15.01 0.88
N ARG A 83 1.57 -15.50 0.94
CA ARG A 83 0.54 -15.17 -0.06
C ARG A 83 0.16 -13.69 -0.02
N LEU A 84 0.02 -13.13 1.18
CA LEU A 84 -0.31 -11.72 1.35
C LEU A 84 0.82 -10.82 0.84
N LYS A 85 2.07 -11.17 1.12
CA LYS A 85 3.27 -10.49 0.60
C LYS A 85 3.30 -10.51 -0.92
N PHE A 86 3.01 -11.65 -1.55
CA PHE A 86 2.90 -11.74 -3.00
C PHE A 86 1.79 -10.82 -3.54
N TYR A 87 0.60 -10.87 -2.94
CA TYR A 87 -0.53 -10.06 -3.37
C TYR A 87 -0.22 -8.57 -3.29
N VAL A 88 0.25 -8.09 -2.14
CA VAL A 88 0.55 -6.67 -1.90
C VAL A 88 1.67 -6.17 -2.83
N ARG A 89 2.70 -6.98 -3.06
CA ARG A 89 3.89 -6.55 -3.81
C ARG A 89 3.78 -6.73 -5.32
N LYS A 90 2.94 -7.65 -5.81
CA LYS A 90 2.88 -7.98 -7.25
C LYS A 90 1.50 -7.87 -7.88
N VAL A 91 0.41 -7.91 -7.10
CA VAL A 91 -0.96 -7.97 -7.63
C VAL A 91 -1.72 -6.68 -7.34
N PHE A 92 -1.61 -6.16 -6.12
CA PHE A 92 -2.42 -5.04 -5.63
C PHE A 92 -2.32 -3.80 -6.51
N TYR A 93 -1.11 -3.26 -6.72
CA TYR A 93 -0.92 -2.05 -7.52
C TYR A 93 -1.25 -2.22 -9.01
N PRO A 94 -0.90 -3.34 -9.69
CA PRO A 94 -1.37 -3.58 -11.05
C PRO A 94 -2.89 -3.65 -11.17
N VAL A 95 -3.57 -4.29 -10.22
CA VAL A 95 -5.04 -4.33 -10.20
C VAL A 95 -5.61 -2.92 -10.05
N LEU A 96 -5.07 -2.10 -9.13
CA LEU A 96 -5.52 -0.71 -8.98
C LEU A 96 -5.27 0.14 -10.24
N SER A 97 -4.14 -0.06 -10.94
CA SER A 97 -3.88 0.58 -12.23
C SER A 97 -4.93 0.19 -13.27
N VAL A 98 -5.26 -1.10 -13.38
CA VAL A 98 -6.29 -1.58 -14.31
C VAL A 98 -7.66 -1.02 -13.95
N VAL A 99 -8.02 -0.98 -12.66
CA VAL A 99 -9.26 -0.37 -12.19
C VAL A 99 -9.31 1.12 -12.56
N ALA A 100 -8.24 1.87 -12.34
CA ALA A 100 -8.17 3.30 -12.68
C ALA A 100 -8.36 3.52 -14.19
N LEU A 101 -7.71 2.71 -15.03
CA LEU A 101 -7.82 2.81 -16.49
C LEU A 101 -9.22 2.42 -16.97
N ILE A 102 -9.82 1.34 -16.47
CA ILE A 102 -11.19 0.95 -16.82
C ILE A 102 -12.19 2.03 -16.39
N TRP A 103 -12.04 2.56 -15.18
CA TRP A 103 -12.94 3.58 -14.64
C TRP A 103 -12.88 4.88 -15.44
N GLN A 104 -11.69 5.35 -15.77
CA GLN A 104 -11.50 6.67 -16.39
C GLN A 104 -11.53 6.61 -17.92
N LEU A 105 -10.86 5.64 -18.53
CA LEU A 105 -10.80 5.50 -19.99
C LEU A 105 -11.92 4.63 -20.55
N GLY A 106 -12.25 3.52 -19.86
CA GLY A 106 -13.28 2.59 -20.31
C GLY A 106 -14.70 3.12 -20.12
N LEU A 107 -14.98 3.69 -18.95
CA LEU A 107 -16.30 4.24 -18.61
C LEU A 107 -16.40 5.76 -18.79
N GLY A 108 -15.29 6.44 -19.12
CA GLY A 108 -15.27 7.88 -19.37
C GLY A 108 -15.49 8.75 -18.12
N ASN A 109 -15.33 8.21 -16.92
CA ASN A 109 -15.50 8.98 -15.69
C ASN A 109 -14.30 9.90 -15.45
N ALA A 110 -14.56 11.20 -15.24
CA ALA A 110 -13.52 12.12 -14.82
C ALA A 110 -13.06 11.84 -13.37
N PRO A 111 -11.77 12.01 -13.05
CA PRO A 111 -11.31 11.99 -11.67
C PRO A 111 -11.90 13.17 -10.89
N LEU A 112 -12.17 12.96 -9.59
CA LEU A 112 -12.85 13.97 -8.76
C LEU A 112 -11.97 15.16 -8.36
N LEU A 113 -10.65 15.01 -8.33
CA LEU A 113 -9.72 16.05 -7.88
C LEU A 113 -8.81 16.56 -9.01
N PHE A 114 -7.88 15.74 -9.49
CA PHE A 114 -6.83 16.11 -10.45
C PHE A 114 -6.45 14.94 -11.34
#